data_AF-A0A256ZVI0-F1
#
_entry.id   AF-A0A256ZVI0-F1
#
_cell.length_a   1.000
_cell.length_b   1.000
_cell.length_c   1.000
_cell.angle_alpha   90.00
_cell.angle_beta   90.00
_cell.angle_gamma   90.00
#
_symmetry.space_group_name_H-M   'P 1'
#
loop_
_entity.id
_entity.type
_entity.pdbx_description
1 polymer ?
#
loop_
_entity_poly.entity_id
_entity_poly.type
_entity_poly.pdbx_seq_one_letter_code
_entity_poly.pdbx_strand_id
1 'polypeptide(L)'
;MRGMTTSVKVVPRGEYTLTLKAQGGLVDGSLEELREELYLTRKTTQHIIDCLWKLGELPTLNQVHQLFYKLLRNQGFRAHQAKQIYKYALSITKSAKRNGGRKPLLKKLSVRLDKYDAKVDLENQLVIVKLRSREFKIKLLHNRDHIEKFLGKKWYEVMLSIDKQRRIR
;
A
#
# COMPACT_ATOMS: atom_id res chain seq x y z
N MET A 1 17.11 32.07 13.47
CA MET A 1 16.38 31.46 12.34
C MET A 1 16.25 29.96 12.59
N ARG A 2 15.08 29.48 13.05
CA ARG A 2 14.82 28.04 13.26
C ARG A 2 14.07 27.51 12.06
N GLY A 3 14.67 26.56 11.35
CA GLY A 3 14.13 25.98 10.12
C GLY A 3 12.74 25.40 10.35
N MET A 4 11.79 25.81 9.52
CA MET A 4 10.47 25.20 9.41
C MET A 4 10.65 23.72 9.03
N THR A 5 10.58 22.82 10.01
CA THR A 5 10.23 21.44 9.75
C THR A 5 8.84 21.44 9.11
N THR A 6 8.78 21.13 7.82
CA THR A 6 7.53 21.00 7.07
C THR A 6 6.69 19.94 7.77
N SER A 7 5.68 20.35 8.52
CA SER A 7 4.72 19.46 9.13
C SER A 7 3.94 18.82 7.99
N VAL A 8 4.35 17.61 7.58
CA VAL A 8 3.58 16.79 6.65
C VAL A 8 2.23 16.56 7.33
N LYS A 9 1.19 17.30 6.90
CA LYS A 9 -0.19 17.10 7.34
C LYS A 9 -0.57 15.65 7.04
N VAL A 10 -0.46 14.79 8.05
CA VAL A 10 -0.89 13.39 7.98
C VAL A 10 -2.40 13.42 7.97
N VAL A 11 -3.01 13.14 6.81
CA VAL A 11 -4.46 12.99 6.70
C VAL A 11 -4.87 11.79 7.57
N PRO A 12 -5.81 11.95 8.53
CA PRO A 12 -6.33 10.85 9.32
C PRO A 12 -6.99 9.80 8.40
N ARG A 13 -6.55 8.54 8.52
CA ARG A 13 -7.15 7.42 7.78
C ARG A 13 -8.50 7.03 8.40
N GLY A 14 -9.51 6.86 7.57
CA GLY A 14 -10.80 6.26 7.97
C GLY A 14 -12.00 7.19 7.83
N GLU A 15 -11.85 8.48 8.12
CA GLU A 15 -12.96 9.45 8.06
C GLU A 15 -13.02 10.24 6.73
N TYR A 16 -11.88 10.39 6.04
CA TYR A 16 -11.79 11.26 4.84
C TYR A 16 -11.08 10.61 3.64
N THR A 17 -10.91 9.29 3.62
CA THR A 17 -10.15 8.60 2.56
C THR A 17 -10.90 7.35 2.09
N LEU A 18 -11.49 7.43 0.90
CA LEU A 18 -12.06 6.25 0.25
C LEU A 18 -10.92 5.40 -0.34
N THR A 19 -11.06 4.08 -0.28
CA THR A 19 -10.13 3.16 -0.94
C THR A 19 -10.71 2.76 -2.29
N LEU A 20 -10.06 3.16 -3.38
CA LEU A 20 -10.35 2.70 -4.72
C LEU A 20 -9.61 1.38 -4.95
N LYS A 21 -10.35 0.30 -5.22
CA LYS A 21 -9.74 -0.95 -5.69
C LYS A 21 -9.51 -0.83 -7.18
N ALA A 22 -8.27 -0.92 -7.63
CA ALA A 22 -7.95 -0.93 -9.05
C ALA A 22 -8.27 -2.31 -9.61
N GLN A 23 -9.48 -2.48 -10.15
CA GLN A 23 -9.88 -3.64 -10.93
C GLN A 23 -9.85 -3.23 -12.40
N GLY A 24 -9.03 -3.90 -13.21
CA GLY A 24 -8.73 -3.35 -14.52
C GLY A 24 -7.83 -4.18 -15.43
N GLY A 25 -7.52 -3.62 -16.60
CA GLY A 25 -6.49 -4.12 -17.51
C GLY A 25 -5.23 -3.27 -17.42
N LEU A 26 -4.07 -3.89 -17.49
CA LEU A 26 -2.81 -3.17 -17.61
C LEU A 26 -2.72 -2.58 -19.02
N VAL A 27 -2.50 -1.26 -19.13
CA VAL A 27 -2.37 -0.55 -20.41
C VAL A 27 -0.96 -0.04 -20.66
N ASP A 28 -0.12 0.00 -19.62
CA ASP A 28 1.30 0.34 -19.71
C ASP A 28 2.07 -0.37 -18.58
N GLY A 29 3.26 -0.87 -18.92
CA GLY A 29 4.09 -1.77 -18.09
C GLY A 29 3.83 -3.26 -18.36
N SER A 30 4.57 -4.12 -17.65
CA SER A 30 4.45 -5.58 -17.75
C SER A 30 3.68 -6.18 -16.57
N LEU A 31 2.79 -7.13 -16.85
CA LEU A 31 2.06 -7.88 -15.81
C LEU A 31 3.01 -8.68 -14.92
N GLU A 32 4.11 -9.15 -15.49
CA GLU A 32 5.11 -9.96 -14.82
C GLU A 32 5.93 -9.10 -13.87
N GLU A 33 6.34 -7.91 -14.31
CA GLU A 33 6.99 -6.91 -13.47
C GLU A 33 6.05 -6.42 -12.35
N LEU A 34 4.77 -6.20 -12.64
CA LEU A 34 3.80 -5.82 -11.63
C LEU A 34 3.67 -6.94 -10.58
N ARG A 35 3.58 -8.19 -11.02
CA ARG A 35 3.52 -9.36 -10.14
C ARG A 35 4.76 -9.48 -9.27
N GLU A 36 5.95 -9.22 -9.81
CA GLU A 36 7.21 -9.18 -9.05
C GLU A 36 7.16 -8.10 -7.96
N GLU A 37 6.74 -6.88 -8.28
CA GLU A 37 6.64 -5.78 -7.31
C GLU A 37 5.64 -6.10 -6.19
N LEU A 38 4.48 -6.68 -6.53
CA LEU A 38 3.50 -7.14 -5.54
C LEU A 38 4.04 -8.31 -4.70
N TYR A 39 4.79 -9.23 -5.31
CA TYR A 39 5.42 -10.34 -4.61
C TYR A 39 6.48 -9.86 -3.62
N LEU A 40 7.37 -8.95 -4.03
CA LEU A 40 8.37 -8.33 -3.16
C LEU A 40 7.70 -7.60 -2.00
N THR A 41 6.68 -6.79 -2.29
CA THR A 41 5.90 -6.09 -1.25
C THR A 41 5.32 -7.08 -0.23
N ARG A 42 4.68 -8.16 -0.69
CA ARG A 42 4.12 -9.20 0.19
C ARG A 42 5.21 -9.89 1.02
N LYS A 43 6.31 -10.32 0.38
CA LYS A 43 7.42 -11.04 1.03
C LYS A 43 8.06 -10.17 2.11
N THR A 44 8.34 -8.91 1.79
CA THR A 44 8.93 -7.95 2.73
C THR A 44 7.97 -7.63 3.88
N THR A 45 6.67 -7.47 3.60
CA THR A 45 5.67 -7.26 4.66
C THR A 45 5.59 -8.49 5.57
N GLN A 46 5.59 -9.71 5.01
CA GLN A 46 5.58 -10.95 5.78
C GLN A 46 6.81 -11.07 6.67
N HIS A 47 7.99 -10.72 6.18
CA HIS A 47 9.21 -10.70 6.97
C HIS A 47 9.09 -9.78 8.20
N ILE A 48 8.53 -8.57 8.03
CA ILE A 48 8.29 -7.65 9.15
C ILE A 48 7.29 -8.25 10.16
N ILE A 49 6.21 -8.87 9.69
CA ILE A 49 5.25 -9.57 10.57
C ILE A 49 5.96 -10.66 11.37
N ASP A 50 6.81 -11.46 10.73
CA ASP A 50 7.53 -12.54 11.40
C ASP A 50 8.48 -12.01 12.48
N CYS A 51 9.15 -10.89 12.22
CA CYS A 51 9.98 -10.19 13.21
C CYS A 51 9.14 -9.67 14.37
N LEU A 52 8.05 -8.95 14.10
CA LEU A 52 7.17 -8.39 15.13
C LEU A 52 6.47 -9.47 15.97
N TRP A 53 6.14 -10.62 15.36
CA TRP A 53 5.46 -11.72 16.04
C TRP A 53 6.30 -12.29 17.19
N LYS A 54 7.62 -12.40 16.98
CA LYS A 54 8.58 -12.96 17.94
C LYS A 54 8.83 -12.06 19.15
N LEU A 55 8.48 -10.78 19.08
CA LEU A 55 8.67 -9.86 20.19
C LEU A 55 7.63 -10.12 21.29
N GLY A 56 8.05 -10.10 22.56
CA GLY A 56 7.12 -10.22 23.70
C GLY A 56 6.10 -9.07 23.71
N GLU A 57 6.59 -7.84 23.53
CA GLU A 57 5.79 -6.62 23.41
C GLU A 57 5.91 -6.02 22.00
N LEU A 58 4.82 -5.45 21.48
CA LEU A 58 4.86 -4.81 20.17
C LEU A 58 5.40 -3.38 20.25
N PRO A 59 6.38 -3.02 19.40
CA PRO A 59 6.94 -1.68 19.36
C PRO A 59 5.91 -0.64 18.91
N THR A 60 6.16 0.62 19.30
CA THR A 60 5.45 1.79 18.78
C THR A 60 5.71 2.00 17.28
N LEU A 61 4.87 2.78 16.61
CA LEU A 61 5.07 3.10 15.19
C LEU A 61 6.43 3.76 14.91
N ASN A 62 6.92 4.59 15.83
CA ASN A 62 8.22 5.25 15.70
C ASN A 62 9.37 4.25 15.81
N GLN A 63 9.29 3.30 16.75
CA GLN A 63 10.29 2.22 16.86
C GLN A 63 10.28 1.33 15.62
N VAL A 64 9.10 0.96 15.10
CA VAL A 64 8.97 0.21 13.84
C VAL A 64 9.58 0.99 12.67
N HIS A 65 9.38 2.31 12.61
CA HIS A 65 10.04 3.16 11.61
C HIS A 65 11.57 3.05 11.71
N GLN A 66 12.15 3.22 12.90
CA GLN A 66 13.60 3.12 13.09
C GLN A 66 14.15 1.74 12.69
N LEU A 67 13.43 0.67 13.03
CA LEU A 67 13.85 -0.70 12.72
C LEU A 67 13.83 -1.02 11.22
N PHE A 68 12.77 -0.63 10.50
CA PHE A 68 12.53 -1.14 9.15
C PHE A 68 12.67 -0.10 8.05
N TYR A 69 12.65 1.20 8.33
CA TYR A 69 12.66 2.22 7.29
C TYR A 69 13.93 2.15 6.44
N LYS A 70 15.12 2.16 7.06
CA LYS A 70 16.40 2.09 6.32
C LYS A 70 16.52 0.80 5.50
N LEU A 71 16.10 -0.34 6.08
CA LEU A 71 16.04 -1.63 5.38
C LEU A 71 15.19 -1.56 4.10
N LEU A 72 13.97 -1.02 4.21
CA LEU A 72 13.03 -0.90 3.09
C LEU A 72 13.53 0.07 2.03
N ARG A 73 14.13 1.20 2.45
CA ARG A 73 14.74 2.17 1.53
C ARG A 73 15.90 1.55 0.75
N ASN A 74 16.74 0.75 1.40
CA ASN A 74 17.82 0.01 0.74
C ASN A 74 17.33 -1.05 -0.25
N GLN A 75 16.12 -1.58 -0.08
CA GLN A 75 15.46 -2.49 -1.03
C GLN A 75 14.79 -1.75 -2.21
N GLY A 76 14.89 -0.42 -2.26
CA GLY A 76 14.35 0.42 -3.32
C GLY A 76 12.90 0.87 -3.11
N PHE A 77 12.26 0.55 -1.98
CA PHE A 77 10.91 1.04 -1.71
C PHE A 77 10.89 2.56 -1.54
N ARG A 78 9.88 3.21 -2.12
CA ARG A 78 9.63 4.65 -1.96
C ARG A 78 9.33 4.97 -0.49
N ALA A 79 9.59 6.21 -0.04
CA ALA A 79 9.45 6.56 1.38
C ALA A 79 8.03 6.30 1.91
N HIS A 80 7.03 6.62 1.09
CA HIS A 80 5.63 6.37 1.39
C HIS A 80 5.29 4.87 1.39
N GLN A 81 5.73 4.11 0.38
CA GLN A 81 5.63 2.64 0.36
C GLN A 81 6.24 1.99 1.59
N ALA A 82 7.47 2.38 1.96
CA ALA A 82 8.14 1.85 3.15
C ALA A 82 7.28 2.08 4.39
N LYS A 83 6.77 3.31 4.56
CA LYS A 83 5.84 3.67 5.63
C LYS A 83 4.57 2.82 5.63
N GLN A 84 3.99 2.57 4.46
CA GLN A 84 2.80 1.73 4.35
C GLN A 84 3.05 0.29 4.75
N ILE A 85 4.16 -0.29 4.28
CA ILE A 85 4.54 -1.68 4.51
C ILE A 85 4.66 -1.96 6.01
N TYR A 86 5.50 -1.21 6.73
CA TYR A 86 5.73 -1.48 8.15
C TYR A 86 4.52 -1.10 9.02
N LYS A 87 3.76 -0.05 8.65
CA LYS A 87 2.54 0.35 9.37
C LYS A 87 1.45 -0.72 9.24
N TYR A 88 1.29 -1.28 8.03
CA TYR A 88 0.34 -2.36 7.80
C TYR A 88 0.73 -3.61 8.58
N ALA A 89 2.00 -4.03 8.51
CA ALA A 89 2.53 -5.15 9.27
C ALA A 89 2.29 -5.01 10.79
N LEU A 90 2.58 -3.82 11.35
CA LEU A 90 2.32 -3.54 12.77
C LEU A 90 0.82 -3.63 13.10
N SER A 91 -0.04 -3.04 12.28
CA SER A 91 -1.49 -3.02 12.51
C SER A 91 -2.09 -4.42 12.55
N ILE A 92 -1.75 -5.29 11.59
CA ILE A 92 -2.29 -6.65 11.54
C ILE A 92 -1.71 -7.54 12.65
N THR A 93 -0.44 -7.36 12.99
CA THR A 93 0.20 -8.09 14.09
C THR A 93 -0.44 -7.70 15.43
N LYS A 94 -0.66 -6.39 15.65
CA LYS A 94 -1.35 -5.87 16.83
C LYS A 94 -2.77 -6.41 16.95
N SER A 95 -3.52 -6.41 15.86
CA SER A 95 -4.88 -6.95 15.86
C SER A 95 -4.90 -8.45 16.16
N ALA A 96 -4.00 -9.23 15.56
CA ALA A 96 -3.94 -10.67 15.82
C ALA A 96 -3.57 -11.00 17.27
N LYS A 97 -2.54 -10.34 17.83
CA LYS A 97 -2.13 -10.55 19.23
C LYS A 97 -3.23 -10.16 20.22
N ARG A 98 -3.85 -9.01 20.03
CA ARG A 98 -4.95 -8.53 20.89
C ARG A 98 -6.13 -9.51 20.93
N ASN A 99 -6.38 -10.22 19.83
CA ASN A 99 -7.48 -11.16 19.72
C ASN A 99 -7.07 -12.62 20.10
N GLY A 100 -5.89 -12.84 20.69
CA GLY A 100 -5.39 -14.19 20.98
C GLY A 100 -5.20 -15.06 19.74
N GLY A 101 -5.08 -14.44 18.57
CA GLY A 101 -5.04 -15.11 17.28
C GLY A 101 -3.68 -15.75 16.96
N ARG A 102 -3.63 -16.41 15.80
CA ARG A 102 -2.38 -16.95 15.24
C ARG A 102 -1.60 -15.89 14.47
N LYS A 103 -0.31 -16.15 14.23
CA LYS A 103 0.54 -15.28 13.41
C LYS A 103 -0.09 -15.01 12.04
N PRO A 104 -0.24 -13.73 11.63
CA PRO A 104 -0.77 -13.41 10.30
C PRO A 104 0.09 -13.99 9.16
N LEU A 105 -0.58 -14.58 8.17
CA LEU A 105 0.04 -15.06 6.93
C LEU A 105 -0.60 -14.36 5.72
N LEU A 106 0.20 -13.57 5.01
CA LEU A 106 -0.24 -12.83 3.82
C LEU A 106 -0.32 -13.78 2.61
N LYS A 107 -1.55 -14.03 2.14
CA LYS A 107 -1.80 -14.90 0.99
C LYS A 107 -1.87 -14.15 -0.34
N LYS A 108 -2.46 -12.94 -0.33
CA LYS A 108 -2.75 -12.16 -1.54
C LYS A 108 -1.53 -11.34 -2.00
N LEU A 109 -1.38 -11.23 -3.32
CA LEU A 109 -0.49 -10.26 -3.95
C LEU A 109 -1.25 -8.94 -4.03
N SER A 110 -0.98 -8.04 -3.10
CA SER A 110 -1.67 -6.77 -3.04
C SER A 110 -0.81 -5.69 -2.40
N VAL A 111 -1.04 -4.45 -2.81
CA VAL A 111 -0.43 -3.27 -2.22
C VAL A 111 -1.48 -2.19 -2.00
N ARG A 112 -1.30 -1.37 -0.96
CA ARG A 112 -2.05 -0.13 -0.75
C ARG A 112 -1.13 1.04 -0.97
N LEU A 113 -1.51 1.92 -1.87
CA LEU A 113 -0.76 3.11 -2.26
C LEU A 113 -1.52 4.35 -1.84
N ASP A 114 -0.79 5.34 -1.35
CA ASP A 114 -1.34 6.66 -1.10
C ASP A 114 -1.12 7.58 -2.30
N LYS A 115 -1.61 8.81 -2.18
CA LYS A 115 -1.50 9.88 -3.19
C LYS A 115 -0.10 10.16 -3.74
N TYR A 116 0.96 9.78 -3.02
CA TYR A 116 2.34 10.06 -3.44
C TYR A 116 2.90 8.98 -4.36
N ASP A 117 2.26 7.81 -4.38
CA ASP A 117 2.64 6.66 -5.17
C ASP A 117 1.53 6.21 -6.14
N ALA A 118 0.37 6.86 -6.13
CA ALA A 118 -0.72 6.61 -7.08
C ALA A 118 -1.39 7.92 -7.54
N LYS A 119 -1.69 8.00 -8.85
CA LYS A 119 -2.52 9.03 -9.46
C LYS A 119 -3.76 8.37 -10.07
N VAL A 120 -4.92 8.93 -9.80
CA VAL A 120 -6.21 8.44 -10.30
C VAL A 120 -6.80 9.50 -11.22
N ASP A 121 -7.12 9.10 -12.43
CA ASP A 121 -7.86 9.86 -13.43
C ASP A 121 -9.20 9.16 -13.64
N LEU A 122 -10.25 9.67 -12.99
CA LEU A 122 -11.57 9.04 -13.03
C LEU A 122 -12.30 9.31 -14.35
N GLU A 123 -12.00 10.42 -15.03
CA GLU A 123 -12.59 10.79 -16.33
C GLU A 123 -12.16 9.79 -17.40
N ASN A 124 -10.86 9.47 -17.43
CA ASN A 124 -10.28 8.48 -18.35
C ASN A 124 -10.27 7.05 -17.78
N GLN A 125 -10.82 6.85 -16.58
CA GLN A 125 -10.83 5.58 -15.85
C GLN A 125 -9.44 4.95 -15.74
N LEU A 126 -8.42 5.76 -15.47
CA LEU A 126 -7.01 5.36 -15.49
C LEU A 126 -6.37 5.56 -14.13
N VAL A 127 -5.65 4.55 -13.66
CA VAL A 127 -4.87 4.60 -12.43
C VAL A 127 -3.41 4.38 -12.78
N ILE A 128 -2.59 5.36 -12.44
CA ILE A 128 -1.13 5.28 -12.56
C ILE A 128 -0.59 4.96 -11.18
N VAL A 129 0.10 3.84 -11.05
CA VAL A 129 0.77 3.43 -9.81
C VAL A 129 2.26 3.42 -10.01
N LYS A 130 3.01 3.89 -9.01
CA LYS A 130 4.46 3.80 -8.96
C LYS A 130 4.82 2.77 -7.91
N LEU A 131 5.60 1.75 -8.26
CA LEU A 131 6.14 0.73 -7.36
C LEU A 131 7.66 0.75 -7.50
N ARG A 132 8.37 1.13 -6.42
CA ARG A 132 9.82 1.42 -6.48
C ARG A 132 10.16 2.39 -7.62
N SER A 133 10.94 1.95 -8.62
CA SER A 133 11.33 2.70 -9.81
C SER A 133 10.41 2.48 -11.01
N ARG A 134 9.44 1.57 -10.92
CA ARG A 134 8.54 1.21 -12.02
C ARG A 134 7.22 1.96 -11.94
N GLU A 135 6.64 2.27 -13.08
CA GLU A 135 5.32 2.86 -13.23
C GLU A 135 4.42 1.89 -14.00
N PHE A 136 3.16 1.77 -13.60
CA PHE A 136 2.16 0.94 -14.24
C PHE A 136 0.89 1.76 -14.44
N LYS A 137 0.31 1.69 -15.64
CA LYS A 137 -0.98 2.31 -15.93
C LYS A 137 -2.05 1.24 -16.07
N ILE A 138 -3.14 1.41 -15.35
CA ILE A 138 -4.22 0.44 -15.24
C ILE A 138 -5.50 1.13 -15.65
N LYS A 139 -6.18 0.59 -16.66
CA LYS A 139 -7.52 1.02 -17.04
C LYS A 139 -8.54 0.31 -16.17
N LEU A 140 -9.27 1.07 -15.36
CA LEU A 140 -10.34 0.57 -14.52
C LEU A 140 -11.46 0.00 -15.39
N LEU A 141 -12.05 -1.09 -14.91
CA LEU A 141 -13.21 -1.76 -15.52
C LEU A 141 -14.45 -1.66 -14.61
N HIS A 142 -14.49 -0.63 -13.76
CA HIS A 142 -15.64 -0.37 -12.89
C HIS A 142 -16.78 0.27 -13.66
N ASN A 143 -18.02 -0.03 -13.29
CA ASN A 143 -19.18 0.71 -13.81
C ASN A 143 -19.10 2.19 -13.37
N ARG A 144 -19.65 3.11 -14.19
CA ARG A 144 -19.74 4.54 -13.91
C ARG A 144 -20.34 4.82 -12.53
N ASP A 145 -21.41 4.13 -12.14
CA ASP A 145 -22.03 4.28 -10.81
C ASP A 145 -21.07 3.99 -9.64
N HIS A 146 -20.07 3.14 -9.86
CA HIS A 146 -19.02 2.89 -8.87
C HIS A 146 -18.03 4.04 -8.82
N ILE A 147 -17.63 4.56 -9.98
CA ILE A 147 -16.65 5.65 -10.15
C ILE A 147 -17.21 6.98 -9.64
N GLU A 148 -18.50 7.25 -9.84
CA GLU A 148 -19.17 8.49 -9.43
C GLU A 148 -19.06 8.78 -7.93
N LYS A 149 -19.01 7.73 -7.10
CA LYS A 149 -18.80 7.85 -5.64
C LYS A 149 -17.45 8.48 -5.27
N PHE A 150 -16.50 8.45 -6.21
CA PHE A 150 -15.18 9.02 -6.11
C PHE A 150 -15.05 10.33 -6.91
N LEU A 151 -16.10 10.86 -7.54
CA LEU A 151 -16.00 12.19 -8.16
C LEU A 151 -15.96 13.28 -7.07
N GLY A 152 -15.08 14.26 -7.24
CA GLY A 152 -14.97 15.43 -6.36
C GLY A 152 -14.29 15.24 -4.99
N LYS A 153 -13.85 14.03 -4.58
CA LYS A 153 -12.99 13.91 -3.37
C LYS A 153 -11.51 14.09 -3.71
N LYS A 154 -10.80 14.65 -2.73
CA LYS A 154 -9.41 15.08 -2.88
C LYS A 154 -8.39 13.96 -2.72
N TRP A 155 -8.71 12.88 -2.00
CA TRP A 155 -7.72 11.86 -1.60
C TRP A 155 -8.30 10.45 -1.60
N TYR A 156 -7.59 9.53 -2.27
CA TYR A 156 -7.90 8.10 -2.27
C TYR A 156 -6.68 7.27 -1.96
N GLU A 157 -6.91 6.17 -1.24
CA GLU A 157 -5.97 5.06 -1.28
C GLU A 157 -6.28 4.19 -2.47
N VAL A 158 -5.26 3.80 -3.22
CA VAL A 158 -5.41 2.81 -4.28
C VAL A 158 -5.00 1.46 -3.73
N MET A 159 -5.92 0.51 -3.75
CA MET A 159 -5.60 -0.90 -3.51
C MET A 159 -5.45 -1.58 -4.86
N LEU A 160 -4.29 -2.19 -5.07
CA LEU A 160 -4.01 -2.98 -6.27
C LEU A 160 -3.77 -4.41 -5.86
N SER A 161 -4.42 -5.37 -6.51
CA SER A 161 -4.17 -6.79 -6.31
C SER A 161 -4.18 -7.60 -7.59
N ILE A 162 -3.48 -8.74 -7.59
CA ILE A 162 -3.52 -9.73 -8.68
C ILE A 162 -4.09 -11.04 -8.13
N ASP A 163 -5.09 -11.59 -8.83
CA ASP A 163 -5.67 -12.89 -8.52
C ASP A 163 -4.85 -14.07 -9.10
N LYS A 164 -5.26 -15.31 -8.77
CA LYS A 164 -4.55 -16.52 -9.23
C LYS A 164 -4.57 -16.66 -10.76
N GLN A 165 -5.59 -16.10 -11.41
CA GLN A 165 -5.79 -16.05 -12.85
C GLN A 165 -5.06 -14.87 -13.51
N ARG A 166 -4.16 -14.20 -12.77
CA ARG A 166 -3.37 -13.04 -13.21
C ARG A 166 -4.20 -11.81 -13.60
N ARG A 167 -5.43 -11.68 -13.08
CA ARG A 167 -6.28 -10.52 -13.31
C ARG A 167 -6.07 -9.48 -12.21
N ILE A 168 -6.08 -8.21 -12.60
CA ILE A 168 -5.99 -7.08 -11.66
C ILE A 168 -7.36 -6.84 -11.01
N ARG A 169 -7.42 -6.84 -9.67
CA ARG A 169 -8.64 -6.79 -8.83
C ARG A 169 -8.54 -5.75 -7.73
#